data_AF-A0A938Z0H3-F1
#
_entry.id   AF-A0A938Z0H3-F1
#
_cell.length_a   1.000
_cell.length_b   1.000
_cell.length_c   1.000
_cell.angle_alpha   90.00
_cell.angle_beta   90.00
_cell.angle_gamma   90.00
#
_symmetry.space_group_name_H-M   'P 1'
#
loop_
_entity.id
_entity.type
_entity.pdbx_description
1 polymer ?
#
loop_
_entity_poly.entity_id
_entity_poly.type
_entity_poly.pdbx_seq_one_letter_code
_entity_poly.pdbx_strand_id
1 'polypeptide(L)'
;MPCILREKRAQATVEMAVVAPVMIILALIVYNLMQFACAVARFDRAAPDIVLAQGVSPQGDATLGKTVAVESALQEAMDPYTVRVAVTSEADEASGTELLSLVAAPQRYRCEMTFEPWPQNIAIAGVALGSPLQLKHERTVVIDSWRPGVVL
;
A
#
# COMPACT_ATOMS: atom_id res chain seq x y z
N MET A 1 -33.85 -50.95 -1.02
CA MET A 1 -33.85 -49.59 -0.45
C MET A 1 -32.47 -48.86 -0.46
N PRO A 2 -31.59 -48.97 -1.49
CA PRO A 2 -30.35 -48.17 -1.55
C PRO A 2 -30.44 -46.88 -2.40
N CYS A 3 -31.49 -46.70 -3.21
CA CYS A 3 -31.59 -45.55 -4.14
C CYS A 3 -31.74 -44.20 -3.41
N ILE A 4 -32.54 -44.15 -2.34
CA ILE A 4 -32.85 -42.91 -1.59
C ILE A 4 -31.62 -42.32 -0.87
N LEU A 5 -30.68 -43.16 -0.41
CA LEU A 5 -29.44 -42.70 0.23
C LEU A 5 -28.46 -42.09 -0.79
N ARG A 6 -28.49 -42.53 -2.05
CA ARG A 6 -27.62 -42.05 -3.13
C ARG A 6 -28.08 -40.69 -3.64
N GLU A 7 -29.39 -40.47 -3.68
CA GLU A 7 -30.03 -39.20 -4.09
C GLU A 7 -29.73 -38.08 -3.07
N LYS A 8 -29.82 -38.36 -1.77
CA LYS A 8 -29.43 -37.40 -0.71
C LYS A 8 -27.94 -37.04 -0.73
N ARG A 9 -27.06 -37.99 -1.05
CA ARG A 9 -25.62 -37.74 -1.21
C ARG A 9 -25.32 -36.90 -2.46
N ALA A 10 -26.00 -37.17 -3.57
CA ALA A 10 -25.87 -36.39 -4.79
C ALA A 10 -26.38 -34.96 -4.59
N GLN A 11 -27.51 -34.77 -3.91
CA GLN A 11 -28.08 -33.45 -3.63
C GLN A 11 -27.19 -32.61 -2.70
N ALA A 12 -26.63 -33.20 -1.63
CA ALA A 12 -25.68 -32.49 -0.77
C ALA A 12 -24.41 -32.05 -1.52
N THR A 13 -23.97 -32.81 -2.53
CA THR A 13 -22.86 -32.43 -3.41
C THR A 13 -23.24 -31.29 -4.36
N VAL A 14 -24.48 -31.25 -4.88
CA VAL A 14 -24.94 -30.18 -5.78
C VAL A 14 -25.04 -28.85 -5.03
N GLU A 15 -25.55 -28.85 -3.80
CA GLU A 15 -25.58 -27.66 -2.94
C GLU A 15 -24.14 -27.17 -2.64
N MET A 16 -23.22 -28.09 -2.29
CA MET A 16 -21.82 -27.74 -2.06
C MET A 16 -21.08 -27.31 -3.32
N ALA A 17 -21.46 -27.76 -4.52
CA ALA A 17 -20.84 -27.36 -5.77
C ALA A 17 -21.12 -25.89 -6.11
N VAL A 18 -22.26 -25.35 -5.67
CA VAL A 18 -22.59 -23.93 -5.84
C VAL A 18 -21.98 -23.08 -4.72
N VAL A 19 -21.96 -23.60 -3.49
CA VAL A 19 -21.43 -22.87 -2.33
C VAL A 19 -19.90 -22.79 -2.35
N ALA A 20 -19.19 -23.85 -2.76
CA ALA A 20 -17.74 -23.90 -2.70
C ALA A 20 -17.05 -22.77 -3.50
N PRO A 21 -17.41 -22.47 -4.76
CA PRO A 21 -16.84 -21.34 -5.50
C PRO A 21 -17.06 -19.99 -4.78
N VAL A 22 -18.25 -19.77 -4.23
CA VAL A 22 -18.58 -18.54 -3.50
C VAL A 22 -17.71 -18.42 -2.24
N MET A 23 -17.55 -19.52 -1.49
CA MET A 23 -16.71 -19.56 -0.30
C MET A 23 -15.23 -19.32 -0.64
N ILE A 24 -14.75 -19.84 -1.77
CA ILE A 24 -13.38 -19.59 -2.24
C ILE A 24 -13.19 -18.11 -2.55
N ILE A 25 -14.11 -17.48 -3.31
CA ILE A 25 -14.03 -16.05 -3.63
C ILE A 25 -14.04 -15.21 -2.35
N LEU A 26 -14.94 -15.51 -1.42
CA LEU A 26 -15.02 -14.79 -0.15
C LEU A 26 -13.74 -14.96 0.67
N ALA A 27 -13.19 -16.17 0.73
CA ALA A 27 -11.92 -16.43 1.41
C ALA A 27 -10.77 -15.63 0.79
N LEU A 28 -10.70 -15.53 -0.54
CA LEU A 28 -9.71 -14.70 -1.24
C LEU A 28 -9.87 -13.22 -0.91
N ILE A 29 -11.10 -12.71 -0.89
CA ILE A 29 -11.37 -11.30 -0.53
C ILE A 29 -10.90 -11.04 0.89
N VAL A 30 -11.31 -11.87 1.85
CA VAL A 30 -10.95 -11.71 3.27
C VAL A 30 -9.44 -11.82 3.47
N TYR A 31 -8.79 -12.79 2.82
CA TYR A 31 -7.33 -12.96 2.89
C TYR A 31 -6.58 -11.70 2.41
N ASN A 32 -6.96 -11.15 1.25
CA ASN A 32 -6.32 -9.95 0.72
C ASN A 32 -6.59 -8.72 1.57
N LEU A 33 -7.81 -8.56 2.09
CA LEU A 33 -8.14 -7.45 2.99
C LEU A 33 -7.34 -7.53 4.29
N MET A 34 -7.15 -8.73 4.84
CA MET A 34 -6.34 -8.93 6.04
C MET A 34 -4.87 -8.61 5.78
N GLN A 35 -4.31 -9.05 4.64
CA GLN A 35 -2.96 -8.68 4.24
C GLN A 35 -2.80 -7.18 4.04
N PHE A 36 -3.75 -6.54 3.36
CA PHE A 36 -3.76 -5.09 3.17
C PHE A 36 -3.82 -4.35 4.51
N ALA A 37 -4.70 -4.75 5.43
CA ALA A 37 -4.81 -4.13 6.75
C ALA A 37 -3.51 -4.26 7.57
N CYS A 38 -2.84 -5.42 7.51
CA CYS A 38 -1.53 -5.61 8.13
C CYS A 38 -0.45 -4.71 7.51
N ALA A 39 -0.43 -4.59 6.18
CA ALA A 39 0.49 -3.71 5.47
C ALA A 39 0.25 -2.24 5.84
N VAL A 40 -1.01 -1.79 5.86
CA VAL A 40 -1.41 -0.43 6.29
C VAL A 40 -0.95 -0.14 7.71
N ALA A 41 -1.19 -1.05 8.65
CA ALA A 41 -0.79 -0.87 10.05
C ALA A 41 0.74 -0.74 10.21
N ARG A 42 1.51 -1.44 9.37
CA ARG A 42 2.98 -1.31 9.35
C ARG A 42 3.41 -0.01 8.68
N PHE A 43 2.81 0.34 7.54
CA PHE A 43 3.07 1.58 6.82
C PHE A 43 2.81 2.81 7.69
N ASP A 44 1.71 2.82 8.43
CA ASP A 44 1.35 3.92 9.33
C ASP A 44 2.36 4.15 10.46
N ARG A 45 3.11 3.12 10.84
CA ARG A 45 4.19 3.21 11.84
C ARG A 45 5.52 3.56 11.18
N ALA A 46 5.84 2.94 10.06
CA ALA A 46 7.13 3.10 9.38
C ALA A 46 7.27 4.46 8.67
N ALA A 47 6.21 4.95 8.04
CA ALA A 47 6.23 6.20 7.29
C ALA A 47 6.69 7.40 8.13
N PRO A 48 6.09 7.74 9.29
CA PRO A 48 6.55 8.88 10.08
C PRO A 48 7.97 8.69 10.64
N ASP A 49 8.35 7.48 11.06
CA ASP A 49 9.68 7.18 11.61
C ASP A 49 10.79 7.40 10.56
N ILE A 50 10.58 6.87 9.36
CA ILE A 50 11.54 7.00 8.25
C ILE A 50 11.59 8.43 7.71
N VAL A 51 10.42 9.08 7.58
CA VAL A 51 10.32 10.48 7.17
C VAL A 51 11.07 11.37 8.18
N LEU A 52 10.97 11.13 9.49
CA LEU A 52 11.77 11.83 10.50
C LEU A 52 13.26 11.55 10.36
N ALA A 53 13.66 10.29 10.22
CA ALA A 53 15.07 9.90 10.14
C ALA A 53 15.78 10.50 8.93
N GLN A 54 15.11 10.52 7.77
CA GLN A 54 15.68 10.99 6.50
C GLN A 54 15.40 12.47 6.23
N GLY A 55 14.21 12.96 6.62
CA GLY A 55 13.77 14.34 6.36
C GLY A 55 14.51 15.40 7.17
N VAL A 56 15.00 15.05 8.37
CA VAL A 56 15.78 15.96 9.24
C VAL A 56 17.28 15.99 8.87
N SER A 57 17.73 15.13 7.95
CA SER A 57 19.14 15.06 7.56
C SER A 57 19.62 16.38 6.91
N PRO A 58 20.70 17.01 7.41
CA PRO A 58 21.28 18.22 6.87
C PRO A 58 22.14 17.89 5.63
N GLN A 59 21.57 17.22 4.63
CA GLN A 59 22.17 17.13 3.31
C GLN A 59 21.74 18.38 2.53
N GLY A 60 22.71 19.18 2.09
CA GLY A 60 22.49 20.49 1.48
C GLY A 60 21.56 20.42 0.27
N ASP A 61 20.57 21.32 0.27
CA ASP A 61 19.77 21.86 -0.84
C ASP A 61 19.10 20.93 -1.87
N ALA A 62 19.34 19.61 -1.84
CA ALA A 62 18.72 18.66 -2.76
C ALA A 62 17.48 18.01 -2.13
N THR A 63 16.36 18.73 -2.12
CA THR A 63 15.02 18.20 -1.75
C THR A 63 14.69 16.89 -2.48
N LEU A 64 15.03 16.80 -3.76
CA LEU A 64 14.91 15.60 -4.60
C LEU A 64 15.71 14.40 -4.05
N GLY A 65 16.85 14.62 -3.42
CA GLY A 65 17.64 13.53 -2.82
C GLY A 65 16.98 12.96 -1.55
N LYS A 66 16.23 13.79 -0.82
CA LYS A 66 15.55 13.38 0.42
C LYS A 66 14.31 12.54 0.13
N THR A 67 13.50 12.91 -0.85
CA THR A 67 12.29 12.15 -1.23
C THR A 67 12.64 10.74 -1.70
N VAL A 68 13.66 10.59 -2.55
CA VAL A 68 14.15 9.29 -3.04
C VAL A 68 14.69 8.43 -1.90
N ALA A 69 15.42 9.02 -0.94
CA ALA A 69 15.92 8.29 0.23
C ALA A 69 14.78 7.79 1.13
N VAL A 70 13.76 8.63 1.37
CA VAL A 70 12.55 8.25 2.13
C VAL A 70 11.80 7.13 1.41
N GLU A 71 11.60 7.25 0.09
CA GLU A 71 10.91 6.23 -0.71
C GLU A 71 11.62 4.89 -0.65
N SER A 72 12.93 4.88 -0.90
CA SER A 72 13.75 3.65 -0.86
C SER A 72 13.73 2.99 0.51
N ALA A 73 13.92 3.76 1.59
CA ALA A 73 13.90 3.23 2.95
C ALA A 73 12.51 2.73 3.37
N LEU A 74 11.44 3.43 2.96
CA LEU A 74 10.07 3.02 3.24
C LEU A 74 9.67 1.77 2.45
N GLN A 75 10.16 1.64 1.21
CA GLN A 75 10.00 0.42 0.40
C GLN A 75 10.71 -0.78 1.05
N GLU A 76 11.94 -0.61 1.57
CA GLU A 76 12.66 -1.65 2.30
C GLU A 76 11.95 -2.04 3.61
N ALA A 77 11.47 -1.03 4.35
CA ALA A 77 10.71 -1.28 5.58
C ALA A 77 9.41 -2.05 5.34
N MET A 78 8.90 -2.05 4.11
CA MET A 78 7.68 -2.76 3.73
C MET A 78 7.87 -4.21 3.29
N ASP A 79 9.11 -4.70 3.18
CA ASP A 79 9.38 -6.13 3.01
C ASP A 79 8.80 -6.92 4.21
N PRO A 80 8.07 -8.04 4.02
CA PRO A 80 7.84 -8.83 2.81
C PRO A 80 6.51 -8.58 2.08
N TYR A 81 5.84 -7.46 2.31
CA TYR A 81 4.56 -7.18 1.67
C TYR A 81 4.75 -6.85 0.19
N THR A 82 3.89 -7.40 -0.68
CA THR A 82 3.84 -7.05 -2.12
C THR A 82 3.17 -5.69 -2.30
N VAL A 83 3.90 -4.63 -1.94
CA VAL A 83 3.46 -3.23 -2.03
C VAL A 83 4.47 -2.40 -2.79
N ARG A 84 3.98 -1.40 -3.51
CA ARG A 84 4.78 -0.32 -4.10
C ARG A 84 4.58 0.95 -3.29
N VAL A 85 5.66 1.61 -2.95
CA VAL A 85 5.66 2.88 -2.24
C VAL A 85 6.01 4.01 -3.21
N ALA A 86 5.36 5.16 -3.06
CA ALA A 86 5.73 6.41 -3.73
C ALA A 86 5.73 7.54 -2.69
N VAL A 87 6.70 8.44 -2.77
CA VAL A 87 6.79 9.57 -1.83
C VAL A 87 6.94 10.87 -2.60
N THR A 88 6.01 11.80 -2.40
CA THR A 88 6.09 13.16 -2.93
C THR A 88 6.26 14.17 -1.80
N SER A 89 6.97 15.28 -2.07
CA SER A 89 7.08 16.40 -1.14
C SER A 89 6.53 17.66 -1.78
N GLU A 90 5.82 18.48 -1.01
CA GLU A 90 5.26 19.75 -1.51
C GLU A 90 6.37 20.72 -1.96
N ALA A 91 7.57 20.60 -1.41
CA ALA A 91 8.74 21.39 -1.83
C ALA A 91 9.22 21.03 -3.24
N ASP A 92 9.01 19.79 -3.69
CA ASP A 92 9.38 19.32 -5.02
C ASP A 92 8.36 19.80 -6.07
N GLU A 93 7.08 19.87 -5.70
CA GLU A 93 6.01 20.42 -6.56
C GLU A 93 6.14 21.94 -6.78
N ALA A 94 6.63 22.67 -5.78
CA ALA A 94 6.79 24.13 -5.82
C ALA A 94 8.09 24.61 -6.51
N SER A 95 8.99 23.69 -6.90
CA SER A 95 10.33 23.96 -7.42
C SER A 95 10.36 24.71 -8.78
N GLY A 96 9.19 25.02 -9.35
CA GLY A 96 9.06 25.81 -10.57
C GLY A 96 8.99 27.32 -10.39
N THR A 97 8.79 27.90 -9.19
CA THR A 97 8.43 29.34 -9.12
C THR A 97 8.95 30.16 -7.93
N GLU A 98 9.41 29.60 -6.80
CA GLU A 98 9.66 30.46 -5.62
C GLU A 98 11.01 30.22 -4.92
N LEU A 99 12.05 30.87 -5.44
CA LEU A 99 13.38 31.05 -4.82
C LEU A 99 13.39 31.95 -3.55
N LEU A 100 12.26 32.18 -2.88
CA LEU A 100 12.13 33.28 -1.89
C LEU A 100 11.38 32.97 -0.58
N SER A 101 11.21 31.71 -0.17
CA SER A 101 10.79 31.42 1.21
C SER A 101 11.96 31.00 2.10
N LEU A 102 12.72 31.99 2.56
CA LEU A 102 13.74 31.88 3.61
C LEU A 102 13.17 31.58 5.01
N VAL A 103 11.85 31.42 5.14
CA VAL A 103 11.22 30.90 6.34
C VAL A 103 11.05 29.40 6.12
N ALA A 104 11.72 28.60 6.95
CA ALA A 104 11.59 27.16 6.93
C ALA A 104 10.16 26.77 7.35
N ALA A 105 9.29 26.73 6.35
CA ALA A 105 7.92 26.25 6.49
C ALA A 105 7.96 24.73 6.76
N PRO A 106 6.96 24.19 7.49
CA PRO A 106 6.87 22.76 7.71
C PRO A 106 6.83 22.00 6.37
N GLN A 107 7.68 20.99 6.24
CA GLN A 107 7.78 20.14 5.06
C GLN A 107 6.69 19.06 5.13
N ARG A 108 5.87 18.99 4.09
CA ARG A 108 4.83 17.96 3.95
C ARG A 108 5.30 16.88 2.99
N TYR A 109 5.37 15.65 3.50
CA TYR A 109 5.61 14.44 2.72
C TYR A 109 4.29 13.69 2.56
N ARG A 110 3.92 13.39 1.32
CA ARG A 110 2.79 12.52 0.99
C ARG A 110 3.36 11.16 0.61
N CYS A 111 3.10 10.16 1.45
CA CYS A 111 3.53 8.79 1.23
C CYS A 111 2.33 7.97 0.78
N GLU A 112 2.43 7.33 -0.38
CA GLU A 112 1.41 6.46 -0.93
C GLU A 112 1.92 5.01 -0.95
N MET A 113 1.09 4.08 -0.47
CA MET A 113 1.29 2.64 -0.56
C MET A 113 0.25 2.06 -1.52
N THR A 114 0.70 1.37 -2.56
CA THR A 114 -0.13 0.62 -3.50
C THR A 114 0.05 -0.87 -3.27
N PHE A 115 -1.02 -1.57 -2.88
CA PHE A 115 -1.06 -3.01 -2.66
C PHE A 115 -1.71 -3.74 -3.83
N GLU A 116 -1.05 -4.82 -4.24
CA GLU A 116 -1.47 -5.68 -5.33
C GLU A 116 -2.04 -7.01 -4.76
N PRO A 117 -3.39 -7.14 -4.63
CA PRO A 117 -4.03 -8.35 -4.11
C PRO A 117 -3.81 -9.56 -5.00
N TRP A 118 -3.61 -10.74 -4.42
CA TRP A 118 -3.51 -12.01 -5.13
C TRP A 118 -4.88 -12.67 -5.34
N PRO A 119 -5.17 -13.37 -6.46
CA PRO A 119 -4.31 -13.58 -7.63
C PRO A 119 -4.39 -12.42 -8.64
N GLN A 120 -3.24 -12.04 -9.19
CA GLN A 120 -3.13 -11.08 -10.30
C GLN A 120 -2.77 -11.77 -11.61
N ASN A 121 -3.00 -11.07 -12.72
CA ASN A 121 -2.57 -11.48 -14.06
C ASN A 121 -3.11 -12.85 -14.49
N ILE A 122 -4.42 -13.07 -14.35
CA ILE A 122 -5.07 -14.22 -14.99
C ILE A 122 -5.05 -13.98 -16.51
N ALA A 123 -4.11 -14.63 -17.19
CA ALA A 123 -4.02 -14.64 -18.63
C ALA A 123 -4.64 -15.91 -19.18
N ILE A 124 -5.58 -15.77 -20.12
CA ILE A 124 -6.14 -16.90 -20.87
C ILE A 124 -5.68 -16.75 -22.31
N ALA A 125 -4.94 -17.73 -22.82
CA ALA A 125 -4.39 -17.72 -24.18
C ALA A 125 -3.55 -16.48 -24.51
N GLY A 126 -2.77 -15.98 -23.55
CA GLY A 126 -1.88 -14.82 -23.73
C GLY A 126 -2.56 -13.45 -23.66
N VAL A 127 -3.88 -13.41 -23.44
CA VAL A 127 -4.62 -12.17 -23.21
C VAL A 127 -4.82 -12.00 -21.71
N ALA A 128 -4.25 -10.92 -21.15
CA ALA A 128 -4.49 -10.54 -19.77
C ALA A 128 -5.96 -10.10 -19.62
N LEU A 129 -6.71 -10.76 -18.74
CA LEU A 129 -8.05 -10.30 -18.41
C LEU A 129 -7.97 -9.11 -17.45
N GLY A 130 -8.22 -7.92 -17.98
CA GLY A 130 -8.59 -6.74 -17.19
C GLY A 130 -7.46 -5.88 -16.66
N SER A 131 -7.85 -4.77 -16.03
CA SER A 131 -6.96 -3.91 -15.26
C SER A 131 -6.68 -4.57 -13.91
N PRO A 132 -5.42 -4.64 -13.45
CA PRO A 132 -5.11 -5.22 -12.13
C PRO A 132 -5.84 -4.42 -11.05
N LEU A 133 -6.47 -5.14 -10.11
CA LEU A 133 -7.05 -4.54 -8.91
C LEU A 133 -5.89 -4.00 -8.06
N GLN A 134 -5.99 -2.75 -7.62
CA GLN A 134 -4.99 -2.11 -6.75
C GLN A 134 -5.70 -1.43 -5.59
N LEU A 135 -5.20 -1.65 -4.37
CA LEU A 135 -5.67 -0.94 -3.18
C LEU A 135 -4.61 0.09 -2.80
N LYS A 136 -5.02 1.35 -2.65
CA LYS A 136 -4.14 2.46 -2.31
C LYS A 136 -4.41 2.91 -0.89
N HIS A 137 -3.36 3.17 -0.14
CA HIS A 137 -3.39 3.83 1.16
C HIS A 137 -2.45 5.02 1.12
N GLU A 138 -2.89 6.15 1.65
CA GLU A 138 -2.12 7.38 1.63
C GLU A 138 -1.97 7.91 3.06
N ARG A 139 -0.77 8.38 3.37
CA ARG A 139 -0.46 9.04 4.64
C ARG A 139 0.36 10.30 4.37
N THR A 140 -0.14 11.42 4.86
CA THR A 140 0.62 12.67 4.90
C THR A 140 1.38 12.77 6.23
N VAL A 141 2.66 13.13 6.17
CA VAL A 141 3.51 13.38 7.33
C VAL A 141 4.06 14.80 7.24
N VAL A 142 3.84 15.58 8.29
CA VAL A 142 4.33 16.96 8.40
C VAL A 142 5.55 16.98 9.33
N ILE A 143 6.66 17.56 8.86
CA ILE A 143 7.86 17.80 9.67
C ILE A 143 8.08 19.29 9.84
N ASP A 144 8.25 19.73 11.09
CA ASP A 144 8.81 21.05 11.42
C ASP A 144 10.33 20.95 11.56
N SER A 145 11.07 21.70 10.74
CA SER A 145 12.54 21.73 10.75
C SER A 145 13.14 22.27 12.07
N TRP A 146 12.37 23.06 12.85
CA TRP A 146 12.82 23.68 14.10
C TRP A 146 12.41 22.92 15.35
N ARG A 147 11.49 21.95 15.23
CA ARG A 147 11.04 21.09 16.32
C ARG A 147 11.18 19.62 15.91
N PRO A 148 12.41 19.08 15.89
CA PRO A 148 12.64 17.67 15.58
C PRO A 148 12.00 16.82 16.68
N GLY A 149 10.77 16.37 16.46
CA GLY A 149 10.00 15.57 17.41
C GLY A 149 8.48 15.83 17.42
N VAL A 150 7.99 16.89 16.76
CA VAL A 150 6.54 17.10 16.61
C VAL A 150 6.11 16.63 15.21
N VAL A 151 5.55 15.43 15.15
CA VAL A 151 4.81 14.94 13.98
C VAL A 151 3.34 15.29 14.22
N LEU A 152 2.75 16.09 13.34
CA LEU A 152 1.31 16.39 13.31
C LEU A 152 0.58 15.45 12.34
#